data_AF-A0A2E7NCM5-F1
#
_entry.id   AF-A0A2E7NCM5-F1
#
_cell.length_a   1.000
_cell.length_b   1.000
_cell.length_c   1.000
_cell.angle_alpha   90.00
_cell.angle_beta   90.00
_cell.angle_gamma   90.00
#
_symmetry.space_group_name_H-M   'P 1'
#
loop_
_entity.id
_entity.type
_entity.pdbx_description
1 polymer ?
#
loop_
_entity_poly.entity_id
_entity_poly.type
_entity_poly.pdbx_seq_one_letter_code
_entity_poly.pdbx_strand_id
1 'polypeptide(L)'
;MASVTLDSTAVYAGQGQRSNVADDPKPLPLEGSRMFHLETDEASWISLDVSPDGEWIVFDVLGDLYLLPFNGGEAQRITSGMEFDSQPRFSPDGRLVLFISDEQGGENLHIL
;
A
#
# COMPACT_ATOMS: atom_id res chain seq x y z
N MET A 1 21.58 -2.99 0.29
CA MET A 1 20.68 -2.11 -0.45
C MET A 1 19.38 -2.87 -0.62
N ALA A 2 18.25 -2.25 -0.26
CA ALA A 2 16.93 -2.85 -0.42
C ALA A 2 16.21 -2.12 -1.56
N SER A 3 15.64 -2.84 -2.52
CA SER A 3 14.90 -2.24 -3.62
C SER A 3 13.42 -2.59 -3.45
N VAL A 4 12.57 -1.58 -3.42
CA VAL A 4 11.11 -1.73 -3.41
C VAL A 4 10.58 -1.31 -4.78
N THR A 5 9.79 -2.17 -5.41
CA THR A 5 9.06 -1.88 -6.65
C THR A 5 7.61 -1.56 -6.33
N LEU A 6 7.14 -0.39 -6.75
CA LEU A 6 5.79 0.12 -6.43
C LEU A 6 4.95 0.26 -7.70
N ASP A 7 3.81 -0.44 -7.74
CA ASP A 7 2.78 -0.32 -8.78
C ASP A 7 1.50 0.27 -8.16
N SER A 8 1.22 1.55 -8.42
CA SER A 8 0.05 2.28 -7.91
C SER A 8 -0.88 2.72 -9.03
N THR A 9 -2.19 2.42 -8.88
CA THR A 9 -3.26 2.97 -9.74
C THR A 9 -4.04 4.01 -8.96
N ALA A 10 -3.90 5.29 -9.30
CA ALA A 10 -4.73 6.35 -8.74
C ALA A 10 -5.97 6.61 -9.60
N VAL A 11 -7.17 6.46 -9.04
CA VAL A 11 -8.44 6.86 -9.66
C VAL A 11 -9.05 8.00 -8.83
N TYR A 12 -9.20 9.18 -9.44
CA TYR A 12 -9.80 10.35 -8.77
C TYR A 12 -11.28 10.46 -9.16
N ALA A 13 -12.20 10.29 -8.19
CA ALA A 13 -13.63 10.50 -8.39
C ALA A 13 -14.03 11.91 -7.96
N GLY A 14 -14.24 12.82 -8.91
CA GLY A 14 -14.78 14.15 -8.65
C GLY A 14 -16.29 14.10 -8.37
N GLN A 15 -16.72 14.39 -7.14
CA GLN A 15 -18.14 14.66 -6.85
C GLN A 15 -18.47 16.12 -7.18
N GLY A 16 -19.36 16.33 -8.16
CA GLY A 16 -19.88 17.65 -8.53
C GLY A 16 -21.40 17.74 -8.34
N GLN A 17 -21.84 18.74 -7.59
CA GLN A 17 -23.23 19.09 -7.32
C GLN A 17 -24.04 19.34 -8.60
N ARG A 18 -25.32 18.96 -8.58
CA ARG A 18 -26.28 19.24 -9.66
C ARG A 18 -26.63 20.73 -9.71
N SER A 19 -26.28 21.41 -10.79
CA SER A 19 -26.86 22.70 -11.18
C SER A 19 -27.33 22.66 -12.65
N ASN A 20 -28.59 23.03 -12.86
CA ASN A 20 -29.23 23.11 -14.17
C ASN A 20 -28.89 24.46 -14.83
N VAL A 21 -27.88 24.52 -15.70
CA VAL A 21 -27.74 25.57 -16.73
C VAL A 21 -27.06 24.94 -17.94
N ALA A 22 -27.59 25.23 -19.13
CA ALA A 22 -27.10 24.75 -20.41
C ALA A 22 -25.73 25.36 -20.76
N ASP A 23 -24.68 24.58 -20.51
CA ASP A 23 -23.40 24.60 -21.22
C ASP A 23 -22.96 23.13 -21.18
N ASP A 24 -22.96 22.43 -22.31
CA ASP A 24 -22.49 21.04 -22.36
C ASP A 24 -20.98 21.08 -22.14
N PRO A 25 -20.47 20.80 -20.93
CA PRO A 25 -19.05 20.97 -20.67
C PRO A 25 -18.39 19.82 -21.41
N LYS A 26 -17.57 20.17 -22.43
CA LYS A 26 -16.71 19.20 -23.11
C LYS A 26 -16.12 18.28 -22.04
N PRO A 27 -16.45 16.98 -22.03
CA PRO A 27 -16.04 16.10 -20.95
C PRO A 27 -14.53 16.24 -20.82
N LEU A 28 -14.06 16.53 -19.60
CA LEU A 28 -12.63 16.63 -19.32
C LEU A 28 -11.98 15.38 -19.92
N PRO A 29 -10.91 15.51 -20.73
CA PRO A 29 -10.24 14.34 -21.24
C PRO A 29 -9.68 13.59 -20.03
N LEU A 30 -10.40 12.55 -19.60
CA LEU A 30 -9.91 11.58 -18.65
C LEU A 30 -8.94 10.69 -19.44
N GLU A 31 -7.79 11.26 -19.80
CA GLU A 31 -6.66 10.46 -20.26
C GLU A 31 -6.30 9.51 -19.11
N GLY A 32 -6.22 8.22 -19.44
CA GLY A 32 -6.08 7.14 -18.47
C GLY A 32 -4.94 7.38 -17.47
N SER A 33 -5.11 6.84 -16.27
CA SER A 33 -4.12 6.85 -15.20
C SER A 33 -2.73 6.54 -15.73
N ARG A 34 -1.79 7.47 -15.55
CA ARG A 34 -0.38 7.22 -15.82
C ARG A 34 0.16 6.35 -14.70
N MET A 35 0.58 5.14 -15.03
CA MET A 35 1.33 4.29 -14.11
C MET A 35 2.73 4.88 -13.93
N PHE A 36 3.16 4.99 -12.69
CA PHE A 36 4.52 5.38 -12.33
C PHE A 36 5.16 4.23 -11.57
N HIS A 37 6.32 3.79 -12.06
CA HIS A 37 7.19 2.87 -11.36
C HIS A 37 8.13 3.68 -10.47
N LEU A 38 8.18 3.35 -9.19
CA LEU A 38 9.13 3.94 -8.23
C LEU A 38 10.02 2.84 -7.67
N GLU A 39 11.32 3.05 -7.80
CA GLU A 39 12.35 2.29 -7.08
C GLU A 39 12.93 3.20 -6.01
N THR A 40 12.93 2.73 -4.76
CA THR A 40 13.50 3.47 -3.63
C THR A 40 14.09 2.50 -2.62
N ASP A 41 15.12 2.96 -1.92
CA ASP A 41 15.74 2.32 -0.76
C ASP A 41 15.50 3.11 0.54
N GLU A 42 14.81 4.25 0.45
CA GLU A 42 14.44 5.10 1.57
C GLU A 42 12.91 5.37 1.58
N ALA A 43 12.35 5.37 2.78
CA ALA A 43 10.96 5.75 3.05
C ALA A 43 10.85 6.43 4.42
N SER A 44 9.83 7.26 4.60
CA SER A 44 9.52 7.91 5.87
C SER A 44 8.17 7.45 6.39
N TRP A 45 7.95 7.54 7.71
CA TRP A 45 6.66 7.17 8.34
C TRP A 45 6.28 5.70 8.14
N ILE A 46 7.26 4.80 8.12
CA ILE A 46 7.04 3.36 8.02
C ILE A 46 6.88 2.74 9.42
N SER A 47 6.02 1.73 9.54
CA SER A 47 6.08 0.77 10.65
C SER A 47 6.78 -0.49 10.17
N LEU A 48 7.47 -1.19 11.08
CA LEU A 48 8.14 -2.44 10.77
C LEU A 48 8.17 -3.40 11.97
N ASP A 49 8.34 -4.68 11.68
CA ASP A 49 8.64 -5.73 12.66
C ASP A 49 9.63 -6.75 12.07
N VAL A 50 10.32 -7.49 12.94
CA VAL A 50 11.29 -8.52 12.55
C VAL A 50 10.72 -9.89 12.92
N SER A 51 10.87 -10.88 12.03
CA SER A 51 10.38 -12.22 12.28
C SER A 51 11.09 -12.85 13.49
N PRO A 52 10.44 -13.74 14.26
CA PRO A 52 11.05 -14.34 15.45
C PRO A 52 12.35 -15.13 15.19
N ASP A 53 12.51 -15.67 13.99
CA ASP A 53 13.74 -16.34 13.52
C ASP A 53 14.83 -15.37 13.04
N GLY A 54 14.51 -14.09 12.88
CA GLY A 54 15.42 -13.05 12.40
C GLY A 54 15.72 -13.11 10.91
N GLU A 55 14.96 -13.86 10.12
CA GLU A 55 15.20 -14.00 8.68
C GLU A 55 14.52 -12.90 7.84
N TRP A 56 13.45 -12.29 8.36
CA TRP A 56 12.60 -11.37 7.61
C TRP A 56 12.29 -10.08 8.38
N ILE A 57 12.10 -9.02 7.62
CA ILE A 57 11.53 -7.75 8.06
C ILE A 57 10.21 -7.59 7.32
N VAL A 58 9.13 -7.32 8.06
CA VAL A 58 7.86 -6.88 7.47
C VAL A 58 7.71 -5.38 7.72
N PHE A 59 7.25 -4.63 6.72
CA PHE A 59 7.09 -3.18 6.82
C PHE A 59 6.01 -2.66 5.88
N ASP A 60 5.45 -1.50 6.20
CA ASP A 60 4.47 -0.81 5.36
C ASP A 60 5.09 0.33 4.54
N VAL A 61 4.69 0.44 3.27
CA VAL A 61 5.01 1.56 2.36
C VAL A 61 3.82 1.84 1.46
N LEU A 62 3.37 3.10 1.44
CA LEU A 62 2.27 3.59 0.60
C LEU A 62 0.95 2.80 0.72
N GLY A 63 0.70 2.21 1.90
CA GLY A 63 -0.53 1.46 2.18
C GLY A 63 -0.47 -0.03 1.84
N ASP A 64 0.70 -0.52 1.42
CA ASP A 64 0.92 -1.94 1.20
C ASP A 64 2.00 -2.48 2.15
N LEU A 65 1.92 -3.77 2.46
CA LEU A 65 2.91 -4.49 3.24
C LEU A 65 3.93 -5.18 2.34
N TYR A 66 5.19 -5.18 2.79
CA TYR A 66 6.32 -5.79 2.12
C TYR A 66 7.11 -6.69 3.07
N LEU A 67 7.67 -7.78 2.54
CA LEU A 67 8.69 -8.60 3.19
C LEU A 67 10.06 -8.32 2.59
N LEU A 68 11.07 -8.16 3.43
CA LEU A 68 12.45 -7.98 3.05
C LEU A 68 13.32 -8.99 3.81
N PRO A 69 14.27 -9.69 3.14
CA PRO A 69 15.25 -10.50 3.86
C PRO A 69 16.03 -9.63 4.85
N PHE A 70 16.29 -10.14 6.05
CA PHE A 70 16.97 -9.38 7.11
C PHE A 70 18.37 -8.89 6.70
N ASN A 71 19.05 -9.65 5.86
CA ASN A 71 20.36 -9.29 5.30
C ASN A 71 20.29 -8.27 4.15
N GLY A 72 19.10 -7.74 3.84
CA GLY A 72 18.80 -6.92 2.67
C GLY A 72 18.61 -7.75 1.40
N GLY A 73 18.14 -7.09 0.34
CA GLY A 73 17.79 -7.75 -0.92
C GLY A 73 16.59 -7.07 -1.58
N GLU A 74 15.84 -7.83 -2.35
CA GLU A 74 14.60 -7.36 -2.98
C GLU A 74 13.44 -7.46 -1.99
N ALA A 75 12.65 -6.40 -1.86
CA ALA A 75 11.44 -6.42 -1.06
C ALA A 75 10.28 -7.02 -1.87
N GLN A 76 9.58 -7.99 -1.31
CA GLN A 76 8.41 -8.63 -1.89
C GLN A 76 7.14 -8.00 -1.33
N ARG A 77 6.29 -7.44 -2.20
CA ARG A 77 4.93 -6.99 -1.82
C ARG A 77 4.09 -8.20 -1.40
N ILE A 78 3.43 -8.13 -0.26
CA ILE A 78 2.58 -9.21 0.28
C ILE A 78 1.10 -8.84 0.43
N THR A 79 0.76 -7.55 0.39
CA THR A 79 -0.63 -7.10 0.25
C THR A 79 -0.78 -6.18 -0.95
N SER A 80 -1.98 -6.12 -1.52
CA SER A 80 -2.26 -5.25 -2.66
C SER A 80 -3.72 -4.95 -2.81
N GLY A 81 -4.06 -3.68 -2.99
CA GLY A 81 -5.42 -3.27 -3.31
C GLY A 81 -5.63 -1.77 -3.21
N MET A 82 -6.85 -1.37 -2.91
CA MET A 82 -7.21 0.04 -2.66
C MET A 82 -7.23 0.38 -1.17
N GLU A 83 -7.27 -0.65 -0.33
CA GLU A 83 -7.16 -0.60 1.11
C GLU A 83 -5.80 -0.08 1.57
N PHE A 84 -5.77 0.43 2.79
CA PHE A 84 -4.57 0.93 3.44
C PHE A 84 -4.13 -0.01 4.56
N ASP A 85 -3.10 -0.81 4.28
CA ASP A 85 -2.51 -1.74 5.23
C ASP A 85 -1.32 -1.11 5.96
N SER A 86 -1.30 -1.24 7.29
CA SER A 86 -0.27 -0.60 8.13
C SER A 86 0.03 -1.33 9.43
N GLN A 87 1.13 -0.96 10.08
CA GLN A 87 1.52 -1.44 11.43
C GLN A 87 1.62 -2.98 11.53
N PRO A 88 2.35 -3.65 10.62
CA PRO A 88 2.45 -5.11 10.61
C PRO A 88 3.25 -5.63 11.81
N ARG A 89 2.85 -6.78 12.35
CA ARG A 89 3.50 -7.50 13.44
C ARG A 89 3.53 -9.00 13.18
N PHE A 90 4.67 -9.64 13.37
CA PHE A 90 4.75 -11.10 13.25
C PHE A 90 4.08 -11.80 14.44
N SER A 91 3.46 -12.96 14.16
CA SER A 91 3.07 -13.86 15.23
C SER A 91 4.30 -14.42 15.96
N PRO A 92 4.18 -14.84 17.23
CA PRO A 92 5.30 -15.39 17.98
C PRO A 92 5.95 -16.64 17.34
N ASP A 93 5.20 -17.38 16.52
CA ASP A 93 5.71 -18.53 15.77
C ASP A 93 6.17 -18.18 14.35
N GLY A 94 6.11 -16.90 13.96
CA GLY A 94 6.57 -16.38 12.67
C GLY A 94 5.70 -16.76 11.47
N ARG A 95 4.57 -17.42 11.67
CA ARG A 95 3.74 -17.97 10.59
C ARG A 95 2.71 -17.00 10.03
N LEU A 96 2.33 -15.99 10.80
CA LEU A 96 1.28 -15.04 10.45
C LEU A 96 1.79 -13.62 10.63
N VAL A 97 1.16 -12.69 9.93
CA VAL A 97 1.35 -11.25 10.12
C VAL A 97 0.01 -10.63 10.52
N LEU A 98 -0.03 -9.98 11.68
CA LEU A 98 -1.14 -9.14 12.13
C LEU A 98 -0.92 -7.71 11.65
N PHE A 99 -1.93 -7.05 11.10
CA PHE A 99 -1.83 -5.67 10.62
C PHE A 99 -3.17 -4.95 10.75
N ILE A 100 -3.16 -3.62 10.56
CA ILE A 100 -4.36 -2.80 10.46
C ILE A 100 -4.71 -2.62 9.00
N SER A 101 -5.97 -2.86 8.63
CA SER A 101 -6.49 -2.64 7.28
C SER A 101 -7.84 -1.94 7.31
N ASP A 102 -8.14 -1.14 6.30
CA ASP A 102 -9.45 -0.51 6.10
C ASP A 102 -10.32 -1.20 5.04
N GLU A 103 -9.94 -2.40 4.57
CA GLU A 103 -10.63 -3.12 3.49
C GLU A 103 -12.15 -3.32 3.73
N GLN A 104 -12.59 -3.30 5.00
CA GLN A 104 -14.00 -3.43 5.40
C GLN A 104 -14.71 -2.08 5.68
N GLY A 105 -14.15 -0.96 5.20
CA GLY A 105 -14.74 0.38 5.33
C GLY A 105 -14.37 1.13 6.61
N GLY A 106 -13.38 0.64 7.34
CA GLY A 106 -12.80 1.26 8.54
C GLY A 106 -11.66 0.41 9.08
N GLU A 107 -10.81 1.00 9.93
CA GLU A 107 -9.62 0.33 10.48
C GLU A 107 -10.01 -0.87 11.36
N ASN A 108 -9.58 -2.06 10.95
CA ASN A 108 -9.75 -3.31 11.68
C ASN A 108 -8.41 -4.06 11.77
N LEU A 109 -8.36 -5.06 12.65
CA LEU A 109 -7.21 -5.97 12.72
C LEU A 109 -7.39 -7.14 11.76
N HIS A 110 -6.38 -7.38 10.94
CA HIS A 110 -6.34 -8.41 9.91
C HIS A 110 -5.13 -9.31 10.10
N ILE A 111 -5.26 -10.57 9.68
CA ILE A 111 -4.17 -11.56 9.70
C ILE A 111 -3.94 -12.10 8.29
N LEU A 112 -2.67 -12.23 7.92
CA LEU A 112 -2.22 -12.94 6.73
C LEU A 112 -1.73 -14.34 7.09
#